data_AF-A0A9D6TCW1-F1
#
_entry.id   AF-A0A9D6TCW1-F1
#
_cell.length_a   1.000
_cell.length_b   1.000
_cell.length_c   1.000
_cell.angle_alpha   90.00
_cell.angle_beta   90.00
_cell.angle_gamma   90.00
#
_symmetry.space_group_name_H-M   'P 1'
#
loop_
_entity.id
_entity.type
_entity.pdbx_description
1 polymer ?
#
loop_
_entity_poly.entity_id
_entity_poly.type
_entity_poly.pdbx_seq_one_letter_code
_entity_poly.pdbx_strand_id
1 'polypeptide(L)'
;MLLTTFSDTLANALRTKLRRLLGNEPRIGERLEVHALNAVARRLYELNIGWPEVASRDVVRPLLKESAGKVDGQKSSLHFLTTEWEDVVEGLRESLSTGGNARLWLPSGVLEPPPDQC
;
A
#
# COMPACT_ATOMS: atom_id res chain seq x y z
N MET A 1 2.46 -21.78 2.08
CA MET A 1 3.36 -20.62 2.23
C MET A 1 2.84 -19.53 1.32
N LEU A 2 2.84 -18.27 1.76
CA LEU A 2 2.29 -17.15 1.00
C LEU A 2 3.41 -16.22 0.55
N LEU A 3 3.45 -15.94 -0.75
CA LEU A 3 4.28 -14.89 -1.34
C LEU A 3 3.38 -13.75 -1.79
N THR A 4 3.47 -12.61 -1.11
CA THR A 4 2.75 -11.40 -1.48
C THR A 4 3.61 -10.48 -2.33
N THR A 5 3.02 -9.91 -3.38
CA THR A 5 3.66 -8.90 -4.23
C THR A 5 2.75 -7.69 -4.42
N PHE A 6 3.22 -6.64 -5.07
CA PHE A 6 2.49 -5.37 -5.12
C PHE A 6 1.33 -5.37 -6.12
N SER A 7 1.47 -6.06 -7.26
CA SER A 7 0.48 -6.04 -8.35
C SER A 7 0.04 -7.44 -8.78
N ASP A 8 -1.18 -7.55 -9.30
CA ASP A 8 -1.71 -8.81 -9.84
C ASP A 8 -0.90 -9.26 -11.08
N THR A 9 -0.46 -8.30 -11.91
CA THR A 9 0.40 -8.58 -13.07
C THR A 9 1.70 -9.26 -12.63
N LEU A 10 2.36 -8.71 -11.60
CA LEU A 10 3.59 -9.27 -11.08
C LEU A 10 3.34 -10.62 -10.38
N ALA A 11 2.23 -10.76 -9.66
CA ALA A 11 1.83 -12.03 -9.04
C ALA A 11 1.68 -13.13 -10.10
N ASN A 12 1.02 -12.83 -11.22
CA ASN A 12 0.83 -13.77 -12.33
C ASN A 12 2.15 -14.11 -13.05
N ALA A 13 3.02 -13.13 -13.24
CA ALA A 13 4.34 -13.33 -13.82
C ALA A 13 5.21 -14.24 -12.94
N LEU A 14 5.23 -13.97 -11.62
CA LEU A 14 5.95 -14.78 -10.63
C LEU A 14 5.40 -16.20 -10.57
N ARG A 15 4.08 -16.38 -10.55
CA ARG A 15 3.43 -17.71 -10.58
C ARG A 15 3.84 -18.52 -11.81
N THR A 16 3.98 -17.86 -12.96
CA THR A 16 4.44 -18.51 -14.19
C THR A 16 5.92 -18.88 -14.15
N LYS A 17 6.78 -18.00 -13.63
CA LYS A 17 8.21 -18.30 -13.43
C LYS A 17 8.43 -19.40 -12.41
N LEU A 18 7.71 -19.38 -11.29
CA LEU A 18 7.77 -20.40 -10.25
C LEU A 18 7.35 -21.79 -10.77
N ARG A 19 6.28 -21.87 -11.57
CA ARG A 19 5.88 -23.14 -12.21
C ARG A 19 6.95 -23.71 -13.13
N ARG A 20 7.68 -22.86 -13.87
CA ARG A 20 8.79 -23.31 -14.75
C ARG A 20 10.00 -23.77 -13.95
N LEU A 21 10.34 -23.07 -12.87
CA LEU A 21 11.47 -23.40 -12.00
C LEU A 21 11.21 -24.64 -11.13
N LEU A 22 9.98 -24.83 -10.68
CA LEU A 22 9.55 -25.97 -9.85
C LEU A 22 9.11 -27.18 -10.69
N GLY A 23 9.40 -27.21 -11.99
CA GLY A 23 8.98 -28.28 -12.91
C GLY A 23 9.42 -29.70 -12.49
N ASN A 24 10.42 -29.82 -11.61
CA ASN A 24 10.86 -31.10 -11.05
C ASN A 24 10.21 -31.47 -9.70
N GLU A 25 9.58 -30.52 -8.99
CA GLU A 25 8.99 -30.73 -7.64
C GLU A 25 7.59 -30.10 -7.54
N PRO A 26 6.59 -30.66 -8.25
CA PRO A 26 5.24 -30.10 -8.36
C PRO A 26 4.54 -29.93 -7.00
N ARG A 27 4.86 -30.80 -6.03
CA ARG A 27 4.27 -30.79 -4.68
C ARG A 27 4.61 -29.54 -3.86
N ILE A 28 5.74 -28.86 -4.17
CA ILE A 28 6.12 -27.60 -3.50
C ILE A 28 5.36 -26.43 -4.13
N GLY A 29 5.23 -26.41 -5.46
CA GLY A 29 4.50 -25.37 -6.19
C GLY A 29 3.00 -25.32 -5.88
N GLU A 30 2.39 -26.47 -5.56
CA GLU A 30 0.99 -26.56 -5.14
C GLU A 30 0.71 -25.89 -3.78
N ARG A 31 1.71 -25.83 -2.88
CA ARG A 31 1.58 -25.26 -1.53
C ARG A 31 2.00 -23.79 -1.44
N LEU A 32 2.51 -23.23 -2.54
CA LEU A 32 2.96 -21.85 -2.65
C LEU A 32 1.87 -20.99 -3.30
N GLU A 33 1.24 -20.16 -2.49
CA GLU A 33 0.26 -19.18 -2.97
C GLU A 33 0.97 -17.87 -3.32
N VAL A 34 0.71 -17.32 -4.50
CA VAL A 34 1.25 -16.03 -4.95
C VAL A 34 0.08 -15.10 -5.22
N HIS A 35 0.00 -14.01 -4.47
CA HIS A 35 -1.10 -13.05 -4.56
C HIS A 35 -0.59 -11.61 -4.49
N ALA A 36 -1.35 -10.69 -5.07
CA ALA A 36 -1.14 -9.27 -4.79
C ALA A 36 -1.50 -8.95 -3.33
N LEU A 37 -0.76 -8.03 -2.72
CA LEU A 37 -0.95 -7.59 -1.34
C LEU A 37 -2.37 -7.04 -1.16
N ASN A 38 -2.86 -6.25 -2.11
CA ASN A 38 -4.22 -5.70 -2.08
C ASN A 38 -5.29 -6.80 -2.09
N ALA A 39 -5.08 -7.87 -2.85
CA ALA A 39 -6.02 -8.99 -2.90
C ALA A 39 -6.07 -9.73 -1.55
N VAL A 40 -4.91 -9.97 -0.93
CA VAL A 40 -4.83 -10.59 0.39
C VAL A 40 -5.42 -9.67 1.47
N ALA A 41 -5.06 -8.38 1.45
CA ALA A 41 -5.55 -7.39 2.41
C ALA A 41 -7.08 -7.25 2.33
N ARG A 42 -7.64 -7.12 1.12
CA ARG A 42 -9.10 -7.08 0.91
C ARG A 42 -9.78 -8.33 1.45
N ARG A 43 -9.29 -9.52 1.08
CA ARG A 43 -9.85 -10.78 1.54
C ARG A 43 -9.82 -10.89 3.07
N LEU A 44 -8.71 -10.52 3.70
CA LEU A 44 -8.60 -10.54 5.16
C LEU A 44 -9.54 -9.53 5.82
N TYR A 45 -9.70 -8.34 5.24
CA TYR A 45 -10.62 -7.32 5.73
C TYR A 45 -12.08 -7.78 5.65
N GLU A 46 -12.47 -8.34 4.51
CA GLU A 46 -13.81 -8.90 4.28
C GLU A 46 -14.15 -10.04 5.24
N LEU A 47 -13.18 -10.89 5.56
CA LEU A 47 -13.38 -12.02 6.47
C LEU A 47 -13.47 -11.63 7.94
N ASN A 48 -12.77 -10.57 8.37
CA ASN A 48 -12.65 -10.23 9.80
C ASN A 48 -13.47 -9.00 10.22
N ILE A 49 -13.73 -8.08 9.31
CA ILE A 49 -14.36 -6.78 9.60
C ILE A 49 -15.65 -6.63 8.81
N GLY A 50 -15.63 -6.98 7.52
CA GLY A 50 -16.77 -6.85 6.62
C GLY A 50 -16.40 -6.13 5.34
N TRP A 51 -17.39 -5.58 4.63
CA TRP A 51 -17.13 -4.99 3.31
C TRP A 51 -16.25 -3.73 3.42
N PRO A 52 -15.13 -3.65 2.69
CA PRO A 52 -14.26 -2.48 2.74
C PRO A 52 -14.97 -1.27 2.11
N GLU A 53 -15.28 -0.29 2.95
CA GLU A 53 -15.77 1.02 2.53
C GLU A 53 -14.58 1.97 2.42
N VAL A 54 -14.11 2.18 1.18
CA VAL A 54 -13.01 3.12 0.92
C VAL A 54 -13.56 4.53 0.99
N ALA A 55 -13.03 5.34 1.91
CA ALA A 55 -13.45 6.72 2.09
C ALA A 55 -13.32 7.52 0.78
N SER A 56 -14.41 8.18 0.38
CA SER A 56 -14.42 9.08 -0.78
C SER A 56 -13.71 10.39 -0.47
N ARG A 57 -13.36 11.16 -1.52
CA ARG A 57 -12.76 12.49 -1.36
C ARG A 57 -13.62 13.42 -0.49
N ASP A 58 -14.95 13.31 -0.61
CA ASP A 58 -15.90 14.10 0.17
C ASP A 58 -15.88 13.77 1.66
N VAL A 59 -15.48 12.55 2.03
CA VAL A 59 -15.28 12.13 3.42
C VAL A 59 -13.89 12.53 3.92
N VAL A 60 -12.87 12.38 3.09
CA VAL A 60 -11.47 12.68 3.47
C VAL A 60 -11.24 14.17 3.71
N ARG A 61 -11.79 15.04 2.85
CA ARG A 61 -11.58 16.50 2.94
C ARG A 61 -12.01 17.13 4.28
N PRO A 62 -13.22 16.86 4.83
CA PRO A 62 -13.61 17.38 6.14
C PRO A 62 -12.76 16.78 7.28
N LEU A 63 -12.36 15.52 7.19
CA LEU A 63 -11.47 14.88 8.17
C LEU A 63 -10.07 15.51 8.19
N LEU A 64 -9.52 15.82 7.01
CA LEU A 64 -8.26 16.56 6.88
C LEU A 64 -8.37 17.96 7.50
N LYS A 65 -9.49 18.66 7.25
CA LYS A 65 -9.75 19.99 7.83
C LYS A 65 -9.83 19.94 9.36
N GLU A 66 -10.57 18.97 9.91
CA GLU A 66 -10.68 18.77 11.35
C GLU A 66 -9.33 18.46 11.98
N SER A 67 -8.55 17.57 11.34
CA SER A 67 -7.23 17.16 11.84
C SER A 67 -6.22 18.31 11.78
N ALA A 68 -6.23 19.11 10.72
CA ALA A 68 -5.38 20.30 10.60
C ALA A 68 -5.68 21.34 11.67
N GLY A 69 -6.95 21.50 12.06
CA GLY A 69 -7.36 22.42 13.12
C GLY A 69 -6.94 21.99 14.53
N LYS A 70 -6.53 20.73 14.73
CA LYS A 70 -6.04 20.21 16.02
C LYS A 70 -4.53 20.38 16.21
N VAL A 71 -3.80 20.80 15.18
CA VAL A 71 -2.35 20.97 15.25
C VAL A 71 -1.99 22.45 15.25
N ASP A 72 -1.56 22.96 16.40
CA ASP A 72 -1.14 24.34 16.55
C ASP A 72 0.11 24.65 15.72
N GLY A 73 0.13 25.83 15.10
CA GLY A 73 1.28 26.34 14.35
C GLY A 73 1.41 25.88 12.89
N GLN A 74 0.45 25.12 12.36
CA GLN A 74 0.48 24.76 10.93
C GLN A 74 0.11 25.95 10.03
N LYS A 75 1.03 26.29 9.10
CA LYS A 75 0.82 27.32 8.06
C LYS A 75 0.30 26.74 6.74
N SER A 76 0.04 25.44 6.70
CA SER A 76 -0.39 24.71 5.50
C SER A 76 -1.86 25.00 5.20
N SER A 77 -2.17 25.41 3.98
CA SER A 77 -3.56 25.60 3.57
C SER A 77 -4.28 24.25 3.42
N LEU A 78 -5.60 24.23 3.65
CA LEU A 78 -6.40 23.02 3.43
C LEU A 78 -6.29 22.50 1.99
N HIS A 79 -6.17 23.41 1.02
CA HIS A 79 -5.93 23.04 -0.37
C HIS A 79 -4.62 22.27 -0.51
N PHE A 80 -3.53 22.79 0.06
CA PHE A 80 -2.23 22.12 0.01
C PHE A 80 -2.31 20.72 0.63
N LEU A 81 -2.88 20.58 1.83
CA LEU A 81 -3.03 19.28 2.49
C LEU A 81 -3.88 18.28 1.68
N THR A 82 -4.92 18.78 1.00
CA THR A 82 -5.77 17.93 0.15
C THR A 82 -4.98 17.47 -1.08
N THR A 83 -4.22 18.36 -1.73
CA THR A 83 -3.37 18.01 -2.87
C THR A 83 -2.27 17.03 -2.48
N GLU A 84 -1.54 17.27 -1.40
CA GLU A 84 -0.50 16.36 -0.91
C GLU A 84 -1.05 14.97 -0.58
N TRP A 85 -2.22 14.92 0.08
CA TRP A 85 -2.89 13.66 0.35
C TRP A 85 -3.25 12.90 -0.94
N GLU A 86 -3.79 13.61 -1.93
CA GLU A 86 -4.16 13.02 -3.22
C GLU A 86 -2.93 12.53 -3.99
N ASP A 87 -1.84 13.27 -3.98
CA ASP A 87 -0.59 12.90 -4.64
C ASP A 87 0.02 11.63 -4.01
N VAL A 88 0.01 11.53 -2.67
CA VAL A 88 0.46 10.32 -1.95
C VAL A 88 -0.43 9.12 -2.27
N VAL A 89 -1.76 9.30 -2.27
CA VAL A 89 -2.71 8.21 -2.54
C VAL A 89 -2.63 7.74 -3.99
N GLU A 90 -2.55 8.65 -4.96
CA GLU A 90 -2.46 8.30 -6.37
C GLU A 90 -1.10 7.67 -6.69
N GLY A 91 0.00 8.22 -6.15
CA GLY A 91 1.33 7.63 -6.31
C GLY A 91 1.44 6.23 -5.71
N LEU A 92 0.80 6.00 -4.55
CA LEU A 92 0.68 4.66 -3.98
C LEU A 92 -0.14 3.74 -4.89
N ARG A 93 -1.27 4.22 -5.42
CA ARG A 93 -2.13 3.44 -6.33
C ARG A 93 -1.39 3.05 -7.60
N GLU A 94 -0.61 3.96 -8.17
CA GLU A 94 0.20 3.72 -9.35
C GLU A 94 1.35 2.74 -9.06
N SER A 95 2.06 2.88 -7.94
CA SER A 95 3.13 1.96 -7.54
C SER A 95 2.62 0.52 -7.39
N LEU A 96 1.42 0.36 -6.79
CA LEU A 96 0.76 -0.94 -6.65
C LEU A 96 0.25 -1.50 -7.99
N SER A 97 -0.04 -0.64 -8.98
CA SER A 97 -0.47 -1.07 -10.32
C SER A 97 0.72 -1.50 -11.18
N THR A 98 1.79 -0.69 -11.20
CA THR A 98 2.90 -0.82 -12.16
C THR A 98 4.04 -1.71 -11.63
N GLY A 99 3.97 -2.17 -10.37
CA GLY A 99 5.04 -2.96 -9.75
C GLY A 99 6.33 -2.15 -9.53
N GLY A 100 6.20 -0.83 -9.44
CA GLY A 100 7.32 0.11 -9.29
C GLY A 100 7.89 0.11 -7.87
N ASN A 101 9.19 0.41 -7.75
CA ASN A 101 9.92 0.42 -6.50
C ASN A 101 9.41 1.52 -5.54
N ALA A 102 8.70 1.12 -4.48
CA ALA A 102 8.14 2.01 -3.46
C ALA A 102 9.18 2.88 -2.73
N ARG A 103 10.48 2.57 -2.84
CA ARG A 103 11.56 3.42 -2.28
C ARG A 103 11.64 4.82 -2.89
N LEU A 104 11.09 5.05 -4.08
CA LEU A 104 11.19 6.34 -4.77
C LEU A 104 10.25 7.42 -4.22
N TRP A 105 9.33 7.06 -3.31
CA TRP A 105 8.30 7.96 -2.77
C TRP A 105 8.40 8.19 -1.26
N LEU A 106 9.42 7.65 -0.59
CA LEU A 106 9.70 8.01 0.80
C LEU A 106 10.27 9.44 0.81
N PRO A 107 9.62 10.42 1.47
CA PRO A 107 10.21 11.74 1.65
C PRO A 107 11.53 11.56 2.41
N SER A 108 12.62 12.13 1.89
CA SER A 108 14.00 11.95 2.36
C SER A 108 14.27 12.39 3.82
N GLY A 109 13.25 12.72 4.61
CA GLY A 109 13.37 13.22 5.99
C GLY A 109 12.52 12.50 7.04
N VAL A 110 11.88 11.36 6.73
CA VAL A 110 11.03 10.64 7.72
C VAL A 110 11.78 9.47 8.41
N LEU A 111 13.05 9.23 8.07
CA LEU A 111 13.85 8.15 8.65
C LEU A 111 15.14 8.63 9.31
N GLU A 112 15.08 9.68 10.14
CA GLU A 112 16.07 9.82 11.21
C GLU A 112 15.37 9.54 12.55
N PRO A 113 15.69 8.44 13.26
CA PRO A 113 15.32 8.32 14.65
C PRO A 113 15.98 9.48 15.42
N PRO A 114 15.30 10.08 16.42
CA PRO A 114 15.93 11.10 17.23
C PRO A 114 17.23 10.54 17.83
N PRO A 115 18.37 11.25 17.68
CA PRO A 115 19.55 10.86 18.42
C PRO A 115 19.21 11.04 19.90
N ASP A 116 19.46 10.00 20.68
CA ASP A 116 19.45 9.98 22.13
C ASP A 116 18.05 9.88 22.78
N GLN A 117 17.53 8.66 22.83
CA GLN A 117 16.90 8.14 24.06
C GLN A 117 17.54 6.78 24.37
N CYS A 118 18.07 6.65 25.60
CA CYS A 118 18.91 5.56 26.10
C CYS A 118 18.44 4.13 25.78
#